data_AF-A0A927CZL3-F1
#
_entry.id   AF-A0A927CZL3-F1
#
_cell.length_a   1.000
_cell.length_b   1.000
_cell.length_c   1.000
_cell.angle_alpha   90.00
_cell.angle_beta   90.00
_cell.angle_gamma   90.00
#
_symmetry.space_group_name_H-M   'P 1'
#
loop_
_entity.id
_entity.type
_entity.pdbx_description
1 polymer ?
#
loop_
_entity_poly.entity_id
_entity_poly.type
_entity_poly.pdbx_seq_one_letter_code
_entity_poly.pdbx_strand_id
1 'polypeptide(L)'
;MNNSRSLTWIGWTLTIAVVLFSTIFVIAQRVYENEELNNNRDRMKLKVFDVTNTAFNNLCDIKYASLKEQIKNIKNGKYGAPHINSNPKEQLKYIIKSLNESLCAILSYDDYKLNSDEMYVCIHYNFPGKNEKWFLAECIFEERNISNDELLGADSTFNKLLKSREDLLFYNSKEEARKKRAYVPDSEDQYDEESNLKGSIGCYRIQVIHNNVTCVNAVISFVTYSKRFVIKTIKTL
;
A
#
# COMPACT_ATOMS: atom_id res chain seq x y z
N MET A 1 -40.43 62.92 -8.98
CA MET A 1 -39.68 62.44 -7.79
C MET A 1 -40.69 62.39 -6.65
N ASN A 2 -41.05 61.27 -6.03
CA ASN A 2 -40.23 60.24 -5.44
C ASN A 2 -41.09 58.94 -5.34
N ASN A 3 -40.84 57.94 -6.18
CA ASN A 3 -41.50 56.63 -6.07
C ASN A 3 -40.72 55.78 -5.06
N SER A 4 -40.87 56.08 -3.76
CA SER A 4 -40.37 55.18 -2.72
C SER A 4 -41.25 53.94 -2.70
N ARG A 5 -40.90 52.94 -3.52
CA ARG A 5 -41.45 51.59 -3.40
C ARG A 5 -40.99 51.01 -2.05
N SER A 6 -41.76 51.22 -1.00
CA SER A 6 -41.57 50.53 0.28
C SER A 6 -42.27 49.18 0.24
N LEU A 7 -41.55 48.12 0.63
CA LEU A 7 -42.15 46.79 0.79
C LEU A 7 -43.23 46.86 1.90
N THR A 8 -44.37 46.23 1.66
CA THR A 8 -45.41 46.03 2.69
C THR A 8 -44.83 45.16 3.82
N TRP A 9 -45.39 45.24 5.03
CA TRP A 9 -44.94 44.42 6.16
C TRP A 9 -44.86 42.93 5.81
N ILE A 10 -45.85 42.43 5.08
CA ILE A 10 -45.89 41.05 4.55
C ILE A 10 -44.75 40.82 3.55
N GLY A 11 -44.49 41.76 2.64
CA GLY A 11 -43.37 41.72 1.71
C GLY A 11 -42.01 41.66 2.39
N TRP A 12 -41.82 42.41 3.49
CA TRP A 12 -40.61 42.33 4.32
C TRP A 12 -40.44 40.95 4.94
N THR A 13 -41.50 40.41 5.54
CA THR A 13 -41.43 39.06 6.16
C THR A 13 -41.09 37.96 5.15
N LEU A 14 -41.70 38.00 3.95
CA LEU A 14 -41.40 37.04 2.87
C LEU A 14 -39.98 37.20 2.34
N THR A 15 -39.52 38.43 2.15
CA THR A 15 -38.16 38.69 1.66
C THR A 15 -37.12 38.20 2.66
N ILE A 16 -37.32 38.47 3.95
CA ILE A 16 -36.44 37.97 5.02
C ILE A 16 -36.43 36.45 5.01
N ALA A 17 -37.59 35.79 4.92
CA ALA A 17 -37.69 34.33 4.90
C ALA A 17 -36.95 33.71 3.69
N VAL A 18 -37.11 34.27 2.50
CA VAL A 18 -36.44 33.79 1.27
C VAL A 18 -34.92 34.00 1.36
N VAL A 19 -34.47 35.13 1.90
CA VAL A 19 -33.04 35.40 2.10
C VAL A 19 -32.46 34.45 3.15
N LEU A 20 -33.17 34.19 4.25
CA LEU A 20 -32.75 33.22 5.27
C LEU A 20 -32.67 31.80 4.70
N PHE A 21 -33.67 31.36 3.94
CA PHE A 21 -33.67 30.02 3.37
C PHE A 21 -32.56 29.83 2.32
N SER A 22 -32.37 30.82 1.44
CA SER A 22 -31.30 30.78 0.42
C SER A 22 -29.90 30.81 1.04
N THR A 23 -29.70 31.60 2.10
CA THR A 23 -28.40 31.63 2.82
C THR A 23 -28.13 30.32 3.56
N ILE A 24 -29.12 29.74 4.25
CA ILE A 24 -28.99 28.41 4.88
C ILE A 24 -28.65 27.35 3.83
N PHE A 25 -29.32 27.35 2.69
CA PHE A 25 -29.06 26.39 1.62
C PHE A 25 -27.64 26.51 1.06
N VAL A 26 -27.16 27.73 0.81
CA VAL A 26 -25.78 27.98 0.33
C VAL A 26 -24.74 27.56 1.38
N ILE A 27 -25.00 27.82 2.66
CA ILE A 27 -24.11 27.39 3.75
C ILE A 27 -24.11 25.86 3.85
N ALA A 28 -25.27 25.20 3.81
CA ALA A 28 -25.37 23.75 3.86
C ALA A 28 -24.65 23.09 2.68
N GLN A 29 -24.80 23.64 1.47
CA GLN A 29 -24.08 23.17 0.29
C GLN A 29 -22.56 23.33 0.46
N ARG A 30 -22.09 24.50 0.93
CA ARG A 30 -20.65 24.72 1.17
C ARG A 30 -20.10 23.84 2.29
N VAL A 31 -20.88 23.57 3.33
CA VAL A 31 -20.47 22.66 4.41
C VAL A 31 -20.38 21.23 3.88
N TYR A 32 -21.36 20.79 3.10
CA TYR A 32 -21.35 19.47 2.46
C TYR A 32 -20.17 19.31 1.49
N GLU A 33 -19.94 20.28 0.60
CA GLU A 33 -18.80 20.29 -0.32
C GLU A 33 -17.47 20.31 0.45
N ASN A 34 -17.38 21.05 1.56
CA ASN A 34 -16.19 21.07 2.41
C ASN A 34 -16.00 19.74 3.16
N GLU A 35 -17.06 19.07 3.62
CA GLU A 35 -17.00 17.73 4.22
C GLU A 35 -16.61 16.65 3.19
N GLU A 36 -17.10 16.77 1.95
CA GLU A 36 -16.75 15.88 0.84
C GLU A 36 -15.29 16.08 0.41
N LEU A 37 -14.81 17.33 0.28
CA LEU A 37 -13.41 17.65 -0.02
C LEU A 37 -12.46 17.35 1.15
N ASN A 38 -12.93 17.45 2.40
CA ASN A 38 -12.20 17.01 3.60
C ASN A 38 -12.42 15.55 3.94
N ASN A 39 -13.12 14.78 3.08
CA ASN A 39 -13.30 13.38 3.35
C ASN A 39 -11.91 12.72 3.40
N ASN A 40 -11.56 12.20 4.57
CA ASN A 40 -10.28 11.52 4.80
C ASN A 40 -10.01 10.44 3.76
N ARG A 41 -11.08 9.87 3.17
CA ARG A 41 -10.99 8.92 2.06
C ARG A 41 -10.38 9.53 0.79
N ASP A 42 -10.82 10.71 0.37
CA ASP A 42 -10.33 11.33 -0.87
C ASP A 42 -8.94 11.92 -0.69
N ARG A 43 -8.64 12.47 0.50
CA ARG A 43 -7.27 12.82 0.90
C ARG A 43 -6.34 11.60 0.87
N MET A 44 -6.80 10.45 1.37
CA MET A 44 -6.03 9.21 1.33
C MET A 44 -5.83 8.70 -0.11
N LYS A 45 -6.87 8.76 -0.96
CA LYS A 45 -6.74 8.41 -2.38
C LYS A 45 -5.70 9.29 -3.08
N LEU A 46 -5.74 10.61 -2.85
CA LEU A 46 -4.78 11.55 -3.41
C LEU A 46 -3.36 11.24 -2.92
N LYS A 47 -3.19 10.96 -1.63
CA LYS A 47 -1.90 10.55 -1.06
C LYS A 47 -1.37 9.26 -1.68
N VAL A 48 -2.23 8.24 -1.81
CA VAL A 48 -1.87 6.96 -2.46
C VAL A 48 -1.47 7.21 -3.91
N PHE A 49 -2.25 8.03 -4.64
CA PHE A 49 -1.96 8.37 -6.02
C PHE A 49 -0.60 9.08 -6.14
N ASP A 50 -0.35 10.09 -5.32
CA ASP A 50 0.88 10.88 -5.35
C ASP A 50 2.11 9.99 -5.06
N VAL A 51 2.07 9.23 -3.96
CA VAL A 51 3.13 8.28 -3.58
C VAL A 51 3.38 7.26 -4.70
N THR A 52 2.32 6.68 -5.27
CA THR A 52 2.44 5.68 -6.34
C THR A 52 3.02 6.29 -7.62
N ASN A 53 2.59 7.50 -7.97
CA ASN A 53 3.05 8.22 -9.16
C ASN A 53 4.54 8.59 -9.02
N THR A 54 4.95 9.11 -7.86
CA THR A 54 6.37 9.38 -7.57
C THR A 54 7.22 8.12 -7.64
N ALA A 55 6.76 7.02 -7.02
CA ALA A 55 7.47 5.74 -7.07
C ALA A 55 7.62 5.22 -8.51
N PHE A 56 6.54 5.32 -9.30
CA PHE A 56 6.54 4.91 -10.70
C PHE A 56 7.51 5.74 -11.55
N ASN A 57 7.49 7.07 -11.39
CA ASN A 57 8.40 7.98 -12.10
C ASN A 57 9.86 7.70 -11.75
N ASN A 58 10.17 7.49 -10.46
CA ASN A 58 11.52 7.12 -10.03
C ASN A 58 12.01 5.81 -10.66
N LEU A 59 11.15 4.78 -10.73
CA LEU A 59 11.50 3.52 -11.41
C LEU A 59 11.73 3.73 -12.91
N CYS A 60 10.92 4.57 -13.56
CA CYS A 60 11.10 4.93 -14.96
C CYS A 60 12.40 5.68 -15.20
N ASP A 61 12.76 6.61 -14.34
CA ASP A 61 14.01 7.38 -14.41
C ASP A 61 15.24 6.50 -14.24
N ILE A 62 15.22 5.57 -13.28
CA ILE A 62 16.29 4.57 -13.10
C ILE A 62 16.45 3.73 -14.36
N LYS A 63 15.33 3.25 -14.93
CA LYS A 63 15.35 2.43 -16.15
C LYS A 63 15.87 3.23 -17.34
N TYR A 64 15.45 4.49 -17.48
CA TYR A 64 15.91 5.39 -18.53
C TYR A 64 17.41 5.70 -18.42
N ALA A 65 17.90 6.01 -17.21
CA ALA A 65 19.31 6.25 -16.95
C ALA A 65 20.17 5.02 -17.31
N SER A 66 19.73 3.83 -16.90
CA SER A 66 20.39 2.57 -17.24
C SER A 66 20.46 2.32 -18.75
N LEU A 67 19.35 2.56 -19.47
CA LEU A 67 19.32 2.44 -20.93
C LEU A 67 20.25 3.45 -21.61
N LYS A 68 20.29 4.71 -21.13
CA LYS A 68 21.18 5.74 -21.67
C LYS A 68 22.65 5.37 -21.50
N GLU A 69 23.01 4.80 -20.34
CA GLU A 69 24.36 4.31 -20.08
C GLU A 69 24.72 3.12 -20.98
N GLN A 70 23.80 2.17 -21.16
CA GLN A 70 23.98 1.05 -22.08
C GLN A 70 24.22 1.53 -23.52
N ILE A 71 23.40 2.47 -24.02
CA ILE A 71 23.57 3.06 -25.36
C ILE A 71 24.95 3.72 -25.51
N LYS A 72 25.39 4.48 -24.50
CA LYS A 72 26.72 5.12 -24.50
C LYS A 72 27.83 4.06 -24.58
N ASN A 73 27.71 2.98 -23.82
CA ASN A 73 28.73 1.93 -23.80
C ASN A 73 28.78 1.12 -25.12
N ILE A 74 27.65 0.90 -25.77
CA ILE A 74 27.57 0.31 -27.12
C ILE A 74 28.23 1.22 -28.15
N LYS A 75 27.89 2.52 -28.15
CA LYS A 75 28.46 3.51 -29.08
C LYS A 75 29.99 3.62 -28.93
N ASN A 76 30.51 3.45 -27.72
CA ASN A 76 31.93 3.48 -27.43
C ASN A 76 32.64 2.13 -27.66
N GLY A 77 31.97 1.14 -28.25
CA GLY A 77 32.55 -0.16 -28.58
C GLY A 77 32.90 -1.05 -27.39
N LYS A 78 32.43 -0.72 -26.18
CA LYS A 78 32.72 -1.52 -24.97
C LYS A 78 31.88 -2.81 -24.90
N TYR A 79 30.68 -2.80 -25.48
CA TYR A 79 29.78 -3.94 -25.55
C TYR A 79 29.14 -4.03 -26.95
N GLY A 80 28.78 -5.24 -27.38
CA GLY A 80 27.89 -5.43 -28.54
C GLY A 80 26.46 -4.96 -28.23
N ALA A 81 25.59 -4.91 -29.24
CA ALA A 81 24.17 -4.66 -29.03
C ALA A 81 23.64 -5.67 -27.99
N PRO A 82 22.93 -5.22 -26.94
CA PRO A 82 22.54 -6.09 -25.85
C PRO A 82 21.57 -7.13 -26.39
N HIS A 83 21.89 -8.41 -26.21
CA HIS A 83 20.84 -9.39 -25.99
C HIS A 83 20.04 -8.92 -24.77
N ILE A 84 18.71 -9.08 -24.77
CA ILE A 84 17.85 -8.70 -23.64
C ILE A 84 18.30 -9.49 -22.41
N ASN A 85 19.31 -8.99 -21.71
CA ASN A 85 19.79 -9.49 -20.46
C ASN A 85 19.19 -8.55 -19.43
N SER A 86 17.89 -8.69 -19.23
CA SER A 86 17.28 -8.15 -18.03
C SER A 86 18.03 -8.79 -16.87
N ASN A 87 18.43 -8.00 -15.88
CA ASN A 87 18.81 -8.53 -14.58
C ASN A 87 17.54 -8.47 -13.70
N PRO A 88 16.58 -9.42 -13.84
CA PRO A 88 15.31 -9.36 -13.14
C PRO A 88 15.48 -9.31 -11.62
N LYS A 89 16.57 -9.87 -11.07
CA LYS A 89 16.86 -9.82 -9.64
C LYS A 89 17.04 -8.38 -9.16
N GLU A 90 17.90 -7.61 -9.83
CA GLU A 90 18.09 -6.18 -9.51
C GLU A 90 16.81 -5.37 -9.71
N GLN A 91 16.03 -5.66 -10.76
CA GLN A 91 14.75 -4.98 -10.98
C GLN A 91 13.75 -5.26 -9.85
N LEU A 92 13.66 -6.51 -9.39
CA LEU A 92 12.81 -6.89 -8.26
C LEU A 92 13.26 -6.21 -6.97
N LYS A 93 14.57 -6.05 -6.75
CA LYS A 93 15.11 -5.30 -5.61
C LYS A 93 14.60 -3.85 -5.57
N TYR A 94 14.69 -3.13 -6.70
CA TYR A 94 14.16 -1.76 -6.78
C TYR A 94 12.65 -1.71 -6.56
N ILE A 95 11.91 -2.66 -7.13
CA ILE A 95 10.44 -2.74 -6.93
C ILE A 95 10.09 -2.96 -5.46
N ILE A 96 10.76 -3.89 -4.77
CA ILE A 96 10.51 -4.18 -3.36
C ILE A 96 10.86 -2.97 -2.49
N LYS A 97 11.99 -2.30 -2.77
CA LYS A 97 12.37 -1.06 -2.08
C LYS A 97 11.30 0.02 -2.25
N SER A 98 10.86 0.30 -3.48
CA SER A 98 9.81 1.28 -3.74
C SER A 98 8.48 0.90 -3.10
N LEU A 99 8.13 -0.39 -3.05
CA LEU A 99 6.94 -0.88 -2.35
C LEU A 99 7.04 -0.64 -0.84
N ASN A 100 8.19 -0.92 -0.22
CA ASN A 100 8.43 -0.66 1.19
C ASN A 100 8.26 0.83 1.51
N GLU A 101 8.97 1.70 0.79
CA GLU A 101 8.90 3.16 0.96
C GLU A 101 7.47 3.68 0.76
N SER A 102 6.77 3.18 -0.26
CA SER A 102 5.38 3.57 -0.54
C SER A 102 4.44 3.15 0.58
N LEU A 103 4.55 1.92 1.07
CA LEU A 103 3.72 1.41 2.16
C LEU A 103 3.99 2.18 3.46
N CYS A 104 5.25 2.44 3.81
CA CYS A 104 5.62 3.27 4.95
C CYS A 104 5.00 4.68 4.84
N ALA A 105 5.10 5.32 3.67
CA ALA A 105 4.54 6.64 3.44
C ALA A 105 3.00 6.64 3.56
N ILE A 106 2.33 5.66 2.95
CA ILE A 106 0.87 5.52 2.95
C ILE A 106 0.36 5.28 4.36
N LEU A 107 0.96 4.35 5.09
CA LEU A 107 0.54 3.91 6.43
C LEU A 107 0.94 4.88 7.55
N SER A 108 1.86 5.80 7.30
CA SER A 108 2.18 6.89 8.23
C SER A 108 1.10 7.98 8.22
N TYR A 109 0.61 8.42 9.37
CA TYR A 109 -0.43 9.46 9.50
C TYR A 109 -0.22 10.29 10.77
N ASP A 110 -0.39 11.61 10.68
CA ASP A 110 -0.08 12.57 11.76
C ASP A 110 1.29 12.28 12.40
N ASP A 111 1.32 12.09 13.73
CA ASP A 111 2.51 11.79 14.53
C ASP A 111 2.96 10.32 14.43
N TYR A 112 2.15 9.46 13.81
CA TYR A 112 2.51 8.07 13.59
C TYR A 112 3.32 7.90 12.31
N LYS A 113 4.59 7.54 12.46
CA LYS A 113 5.51 7.24 11.36
C LYS A 113 5.91 5.78 11.37
N LEU A 114 5.91 5.16 10.19
CA LEU A 114 6.55 3.90 9.89
C LEU A 114 7.79 4.18 9.06
N ASN A 115 8.94 3.74 9.55
CA ASN A 115 10.20 3.86 8.83
C ASN A 115 10.48 2.59 8.03
N SER A 116 11.30 2.72 6.98
CA SER A 116 11.63 1.60 6.07
C SER A 116 12.35 0.44 6.75
N ASP A 117 13.04 0.66 7.87
CA ASP A 117 13.68 -0.36 8.69
C ASP A 117 12.70 -1.11 9.61
N GLU A 118 11.55 -0.50 9.91
CA GLU A 118 10.48 -1.09 10.73
C GLU A 118 9.50 -1.95 9.93
N MET A 119 9.47 -1.77 8.61
CA MET A 119 8.65 -2.54 7.68
C MET A 119 9.53 -3.45 6.85
N TYR A 120 9.09 -4.69 6.70
CA TYR A 120 9.75 -5.69 5.87
C TYR A 120 8.83 -6.08 4.74
N VAL A 121 9.36 -6.08 3.52
CA VAL A 121 8.63 -6.49 2.32
C VAL A 121 9.50 -7.48 1.56
N CYS A 122 8.92 -8.61 1.17
CA CYS A 122 9.58 -9.59 0.32
C CYS A 122 8.59 -10.18 -0.70
N ILE A 123 9.15 -10.79 -1.75
CA ILE A 123 8.37 -11.43 -2.81
C ILE A 123 8.81 -12.88 -2.92
N HIS A 124 7.87 -13.80 -2.75
CA HIS A 124 8.07 -15.19 -3.13
C HIS A 124 7.33 -15.46 -4.43
N TYR A 125 7.88 -16.31 -5.29
CA TYR A 125 7.27 -16.65 -6.56
C TYR A 125 7.55 -18.09 -6.96
N ASN A 126 6.69 -18.65 -7.81
CA ASN A 126 6.92 -19.90 -8.49
C ASN A 126 6.43 -19.85 -9.94
N PHE A 127 6.83 -20.85 -10.71
CA PHE A 127 6.37 -21.07 -12.08
C PHE A 127 5.61 -22.40 -12.11
N PRO A 128 4.27 -22.40 -11.89
CA PRO A 128 3.50 -23.63 -11.69
C PRO A 128 3.64 -24.62 -12.85
N GLY A 129 3.78 -24.12 -14.08
CA GLY A 129 3.98 -24.95 -15.27
C GLY A 129 5.38 -25.60 -15.38
N LYS A 130 6.35 -25.23 -14.53
CA LYS A 130 7.71 -25.78 -14.54
C LYS A 130 7.99 -26.63 -13.29
N ASN A 131 7.69 -26.11 -12.11
CA ASN A 131 7.78 -26.82 -10.83
C ASN A 131 6.95 -26.12 -9.75
N GLU A 132 6.62 -26.85 -8.69
CA GLU A 132 5.90 -26.29 -7.53
C GLU A 132 6.82 -25.58 -6.52
N LYS A 133 8.12 -25.49 -6.82
CA LYS A 133 9.11 -24.93 -5.90
C LYS A 133 8.97 -23.41 -5.82
N TRP A 134 8.90 -22.89 -4.60
CA TRP A 134 8.88 -21.47 -4.33
C TRP A 134 10.29 -20.91 -4.19
N PHE A 135 10.49 -19.70 -4.73
CA PHE A 135 11.73 -18.96 -4.72
C PHE A 135 11.51 -17.60 -4.07
N LEU A 136 12.45 -17.16 -3.25
CA LEU A 136 12.51 -15.79 -2.75
C LEU A 136 13.22 -14.93 -3.81
N ALA A 137 12.53 -13.90 -4.31
CA ALA A 137 13.05 -13.01 -5.37
C ALA A 137 14.14 -12.08 -4.87
N GLU A 138 13.84 -11.38 -3.79
CA GLU A 138 14.77 -10.52 -3.06
C GLU A 138 14.10 -10.17 -1.74
N CYS A 139 14.94 -9.93 -0.73
CA CYS A 139 14.54 -9.33 0.52
C CYS A 139 15.44 -8.11 0.77
N ILE A 140 14.87 -6.98 1.22
CA ILE A 140 15.67 -5.80 1.62
C ILE A 140 16.63 -6.13 2.77
N PHE A 141 16.30 -7.13 3.60
CA PHE A 141 17.06 -7.55 4.77
C PHE A 141 17.55 -8.99 4.59
N GLU A 142 18.84 -9.15 4.27
CA GLU A 142 19.47 -10.44 3.93
C GLU A 142 19.45 -11.47 5.08
N GLU A 143 19.11 -11.05 6.31
CA GLU A 143 19.23 -11.84 7.54
C GLU A 143 17.93 -12.52 8.01
N ARG A 144 16.78 -12.26 7.39
CA ARG A 144 15.47 -12.70 7.90
C ARG A 144 14.90 -13.88 7.10
N ASN A 145 15.41 -15.08 7.36
CA ASN A 145 15.03 -16.29 6.63
C ASN A 145 14.14 -17.23 7.45
N ILE A 146 12.82 -17.07 7.32
CA ILE A 146 11.91 -18.21 7.49
C ILE A 146 12.20 -19.20 6.35
N SER A 147 12.35 -20.48 6.67
CA SER A 147 12.58 -21.49 5.63
C SER A 147 11.35 -21.63 4.72
N ASN A 148 11.56 -22.09 3.48
CA ASN A 148 10.44 -22.40 2.58
C ASN A 148 9.46 -23.42 3.21
N ASP A 149 9.97 -24.35 4.02
CA ASP A 149 9.15 -25.37 4.68
C ASP A 149 8.27 -24.77 5.77
N GLU A 150 8.79 -23.80 6.54
CA GLU A 150 8.01 -23.04 7.52
C GLU A 150 7.01 -22.10 6.83
N LEU A 151 7.41 -21.48 5.72
CA LEU A 151 6.54 -20.62 4.91
C LEU A 151 5.39 -21.40 4.28
N LEU A 152 5.63 -22.61 3.79
CA LEU A 152 4.62 -23.50 3.22
C LEU A 152 3.92 -24.37 4.29
N GLY A 153 4.37 -24.26 5.54
CA GLY A 153 3.79 -24.90 6.71
C GLY A 153 2.31 -24.53 6.91
N ALA A 154 1.57 -25.39 7.63
CA ALA A 154 0.11 -25.27 7.74
C ALA A 154 -0.36 -23.94 8.32
N ASP A 155 0.44 -23.33 9.20
CA ASP A 155 0.01 -22.22 10.06
C ASP A 155 0.57 -20.86 9.64
N SER A 156 1.13 -20.71 8.44
CA SER A 156 1.65 -19.42 7.95
C SER A 156 0.58 -18.58 7.23
N THR A 157 0.69 -17.25 7.29
CA THR A 157 -0.17 -16.32 6.53
C THR A 157 -0.10 -16.61 5.04
N PHE A 158 1.12 -16.92 4.58
CA PHE A 158 1.43 -17.26 3.20
C PHE A 158 0.63 -18.46 2.70
N ASN A 159 0.74 -19.60 3.38
CA ASN A 159 0.06 -20.82 2.99
C ASN A 159 -1.46 -20.68 3.09
N LYS A 160 -1.95 -19.92 4.08
CA LYS A 160 -3.38 -19.61 4.18
C LYS A 160 -3.89 -18.81 3.00
N LEU A 161 -3.14 -17.82 2.53
CA LEU A 161 -3.49 -17.09 1.31
C LEU A 161 -3.48 -18.01 0.08
N LEU A 162 -2.51 -18.92 -0.03
CA LEU A 162 -2.47 -19.86 -1.15
C LEU A 162 -3.70 -20.79 -1.19
N LYS A 163 -4.23 -21.16 -0.02
CA LYS A 163 -5.43 -22.00 0.11
C LYS A 163 -6.73 -21.21 0.03
N SER A 164 -6.68 -19.89 0.16
CA SER A 164 -7.87 -19.04 0.10
C SER A 164 -8.21 -18.63 -1.33
N ARG A 165 -9.45 -18.20 -1.55
CA ARG A 165 -9.86 -17.57 -2.81
C ARG A 165 -9.50 -16.08 -2.86
N GLU A 166 -9.06 -15.50 -1.74
CA GLU A 166 -8.77 -14.08 -1.61
C GLU A 166 -7.37 -13.76 -2.13
N ASP A 167 -7.20 -12.60 -2.73
CA ASP A 167 -5.89 -12.13 -3.17
C ASP A 167 -5.13 -11.39 -2.09
N LEU A 168 -5.79 -11.00 -0.99
CA LEU A 168 -5.17 -10.32 0.15
C LEU A 168 -5.60 -10.99 1.44
N LEU A 169 -4.63 -11.41 2.25
CA LEU A 169 -4.84 -11.82 3.63
C LEU A 169 -4.08 -10.87 4.54
N PHE A 170 -4.78 -10.22 5.45
CA PHE A 170 -4.25 -9.12 6.25
C PHE A 170 -4.64 -9.26 7.72
N TYR A 171 -3.64 -9.11 8.59
CA TYR A 171 -3.82 -9.08 10.04
C TYR A 171 -3.11 -7.87 10.62
N ASN A 172 -3.89 -6.95 11.17
CA ASN A 172 -3.35 -5.78 11.88
C ASN A 172 -2.71 -6.13 13.23
N SER A 173 -2.87 -7.38 13.70
CA SER A 173 -2.22 -7.92 14.88
C SER A 173 -1.65 -9.29 14.56
N LYS A 174 -0.32 -9.45 14.70
CA LYS A 174 0.33 -10.76 14.62
C LYS A 174 -0.18 -11.73 15.68
N GLU A 175 -0.53 -11.24 16.86
CA GLU A 175 -1.16 -12.06 17.91
C GLU A 175 -2.48 -12.67 17.45
N GLU A 176 -3.33 -11.88 16.80
CA GLU A 176 -4.59 -12.38 16.24
C GLU A 176 -4.33 -13.43 15.15
N ALA A 177 -3.35 -13.18 14.28
CA ALA A 177 -2.94 -14.14 13.26
C ALA A 177 -2.45 -15.45 13.90
N ARG A 178 -1.62 -15.38 14.94
CA ARG A 178 -1.13 -16.54 15.69
C ARG A 178 -2.28 -17.34 16.32
N LYS A 179 -3.22 -16.67 17.01
CA LYS A 179 -4.41 -17.31 17.61
C LYS A 179 -5.27 -18.01 16.55
N LYS A 180 -5.33 -17.46 15.34
CA LYS A 180 -6.03 -18.07 14.20
C LYS A 180 -5.22 -19.18 13.54
N ARG A 181 -4.02 -19.55 14.02
CA ARG A 181 -3.07 -20.44 13.33
C ARG A 181 -2.70 -19.96 11.94
N ALA A 182 -2.54 -18.64 11.80
CA ALA A 182 -2.20 -17.95 10.55
C ALA A 182 -0.85 -17.26 10.63
N TYR A 183 -0.08 -17.46 11.71
CA TYR A 183 1.25 -16.88 11.85
C TYR A 183 2.14 -17.78 12.70
N VAL A 184 3.38 -17.95 12.25
CA VAL A 184 4.45 -18.63 12.97
C VAL A 184 5.43 -17.56 13.45
N PRO A 185 5.69 -17.43 14.76
CA PRO A 185 6.64 -16.46 15.27
C PRO A 185 8.06 -16.77 14.80
N ASP A 186 8.85 -15.72 14.54
CA ASP A 186 10.28 -15.82 14.23
C ASP A 186 11.15 -15.13 15.30
N SER A 187 12.47 -15.14 15.12
CA SER A 187 13.43 -14.57 16.08
C SER A 187 13.35 -13.05 16.21
N GLU A 188 12.77 -12.36 15.22
CA GLU A 188 12.68 -10.90 15.16
C GLU A 188 11.38 -10.38 15.77
N ASP A 189 10.45 -11.27 16.12
CA ASP A 189 9.19 -10.91 16.73
C ASP A 189 9.35 -10.28 18.11
N GLN A 190 8.71 -9.13 18.27
CA GLN A 190 8.66 -8.43 19.53
C GLN A 190 7.36 -8.75 20.26
N TYR A 191 7.45 -8.78 21.58
CA TYR A 191 6.34 -9.05 22.46
C TYR A 191 6.00 -7.81 23.30
N ASP A 192 4.75 -7.69 23.72
CA ASP A 192 4.35 -6.75 24.76
C ASP A 192 4.55 -7.34 26.17
N GLU A 193 4.22 -6.54 27.19
CA GLU A 193 4.36 -6.93 28.60
C GLU A 193 3.48 -8.15 28.96
N GLU A 194 2.41 -8.39 28.20
CA GLU A 194 1.51 -9.53 28.35
C GLU A 194 1.96 -10.76 27.54
N SER A 195 3.15 -10.73 26.92
CA SER A 195 3.66 -11.78 26.03
C SER A 195 2.82 -12.02 24.78
N ASN A 196 2.07 -11.00 24.32
CA ASN A 196 1.42 -11.02 23.01
C ASN A 196 2.36 -10.49 21.93
N LEU A 197 2.24 -11.05 20.72
CA LEU A 197 2.98 -10.57 19.55
C LEU A 197 2.57 -9.16 19.13
N LYS A 198 3.56 -8.29 18.99
CA LYS A 198 3.43 -6.96 18.41
C LYS A 198 3.43 -7.02 16.88
N GLY A 199 3.17 -5.88 16.25
CA GLY A 199 3.24 -5.76 14.80
C GLY A 199 2.03 -6.27 14.02
N SER A 200 2.18 -6.25 12.70
CA SER A 200 1.16 -6.64 11.72
C SER A 200 1.77 -7.46 10.60
N ILE A 201 0.95 -8.24 9.91
CA ILE A 201 1.37 -9.03 8.75
C ILE A 201 0.29 -9.03 7.67
N GLY A 202 0.72 -8.93 6.41
CA GLY A 202 -0.14 -9.13 5.26
C GLY A 202 0.57 -9.91 4.16
N CYS A 203 -0.22 -10.61 3.35
CA CYS A 203 0.24 -11.29 2.15
C CYS A 203 -0.71 -10.95 1.00
N TYR A 204 -0.16 -10.56 -0.14
CA TYR A 204 -0.90 -10.24 -1.36
C TYR A 204 -0.47 -11.15 -2.51
N ARG A 205 -1.43 -11.81 -3.15
CA ARG A 205 -1.22 -12.76 -4.25
C ARG A 205 -1.30 -12.06 -5.58
N ILE A 206 -0.36 -12.40 -6.45
CA ILE A 206 -0.28 -11.95 -7.84
C ILE A 206 -0.23 -13.20 -8.71
N GLN A 207 -1.13 -13.28 -9.69
CA GLN A 207 -1.13 -14.36 -10.68
C GLN A 207 -1.00 -13.76 -12.08
N VAL A 208 0.00 -14.22 -12.82
CA VAL A 208 0.14 -13.88 -14.24
C VAL A 208 -0.45 -15.03 -15.04
N ILE A 209 -1.61 -14.80 -15.62
CA ILE A 209 -2.36 -15.79 -16.38
C ILE A 209 -2.17 -15.51 -17.87
N HIS A 210 -1.75 -16.52 -18.62
CA HIS A 210 -1.67 -16.47 -20.08
C HIS A 210 -2.39 -17.69 -20.65
N ASN A 211 -3.32 -17.48 -21.59
CA ASN A 211 -4.14 -18.55 -22.19
C ASN A 211 -4.81 -19.46 -21.15
N ASN A 212 -5.41 -18.88 -20.10
CA ASN A 212 -6.03 -19.59 -18.97
C ASN A 212 -5.08 -20.50 -18.16
N VAL A 213 -3.76 -20.35 -18.33
CA VAL A 213 -2.76 -21.05 -17.52
C VAL A 213 -2.02 -20.03 -16.67
N THR A 214 -1.92 -20.32 -15.37
CA THR A 214 -1.11 -19.52 -14.47
C THR A 214 0.37 -19.77 -14.75
N CYS A 215 1.03 -18.79 -15.37
CA CYS A 215 2.44 -18.87 -15.71
C CYS A 215 3.34 -18.49 -14.53
N VAL A 216 2.89 -17.57 -13.69
CA VAL A 216 3.61 -17.10 -12.51
C VAL A 216 2.62 -16.97 -11.36
N ASN A 217 2.92 -17.57 -10.22
CA ASN A 217 2.38 -17.07 -8.95
C ASN A 217 3.46 -16.28 -8.25
N ALA A 218 3.08 -15.15 -7.69
CA ALA A 218 3.89 -14.43 -6.73
C ALA A 218 3.04 -14.05 -5.52
N VAL A 219 3.67 -13.94 -4.37
CA VAL A 219 3.07 -13.46 -3.14
C VAL A 219 4.01 -12.43 -2.55
N ILE A 220 3.49 -11.22 -2.36
CA ILE A 220 4.16 -10.15 -1.63
C ILE A 220 3.79 -10.31 -0.16
N SER A 221 4.79 -10.55 0.68
CA SER A 221 4.61 -10.55 2.13
C SER A 221 5.13 -9.23 2.68
N PHE A 222 4.34 -8.58 3.52
CA PHE A 222 4.70 -7.33 4.17
C PHE A 222 4.38 -7.39 5.65
N VAL A 223 5.33 -7.02 6.50
CA VAL A 223 5.29 -7.30 7.94
C VAL A 223 6.00 -6.22 8.72
N THR A 224 5.53 -5.96 9.93
CA THR A 224 6.17 -5.12 10.95
C THR A 224 6.34 -5.95 12.22
N TYR A 225 7.41 -5.72 12.98
CA TYR A 225 7.69 -6.49 14.21
C TYR A 225 7.24 -5.78 15.49
N SER A 226 7.11 -4.45 15.46
CA SER A 226 6.74 -3.64 16.64
C SER A 226 5.42 -2.87 16.46
N LYS A 227 5.21 -2.33 15.26
CA LYS A 227 4.21 -1.30 14.96
C LYS A 227 3.02 -1.87 14.18
N ARG A 228 1.79 -1.42 14.45
CA ARG A 228 0.60 -1.87 13.71
C ARG A 228 0.38 -1.07 12.42
N PHE A 229 -0.04 -1.70 11.33
CA PHE A 229 -0.34 -0.98 10.09
C PHE A 229 -1.47 0.05 10.24
N VAL A 230 -2.45 -0.25 11.10
CA VAL A 230 -3.59 0.62 11.38
C VAL A 230 -3.68 0.85 12.89
N ILE A 231 -3.63 2.10 13.31
CA ILE A 231 -3.94 2.47 14.69
C ILE A 231 -5.46 2.68 14.78
N LYS A 232 -6.10 2.03 15.75
CA LYS A 232 -7.44 2.47 16.18
C LYS A 232 -7.24 3.78 16.92
N THR A 233 -7.55 4.91 16.28
CA THR A 233 -7.64 6.18 16.99
C THR A 233 -8.71 6.02 18.06
N ILE A 234 -8.32 5.90 19.32
CA ILE A 234 -9.25 6.14 20.42
C ILE A 234 -9.47 7.65 20.37
N LYS A 235 -10.56 8.09 19.74
CA LYS A 235 -11.09 9.44 19.96
C LYS A 235 -11.61 9.47 21.39
N THR A 236 -10.74 9.70 22.34
CA THR A 236 -11.13 10.32 23.62
C THR A 236 -11.44 11.78 23.30
N LEU A 237 -12.73 12.06 23.13
CA LEU A 237 -13.31 13.38 23.38
C LEU A 237 -13.28 13.64 24.89
#